data_AF-A0A966NTQ6-F1
#
_entry.id   AF-A0A966NTQ6-F1
#
_cell.length_a   1.000
_cell.length_b   1.000
_cell.length_c   1.000
_cell.angle_alpha   90.00
_cell.angle_beta   90.00
_cell.angle_gamma   90.00
#
_symmetry.space_group_name_H-M   'P 1'
#
loop_
_entity.id
_entity.type
_entity.pdbx_description
1 polymer ?
#
loop_
_entity_poly.entity_id
_entity_poly.type
_entity_poly.pdbx_seq_one_letter_code
_entity_poly.pdbx_strand_id
1 'polypeptide(L)'
;MLKTRIATAIVMLGILLPVLFLLPPIYLSGLFFLVLVAAAWEWSRLIAPNASYAAYFYALVCAMIVLFLGLFAIPSVEIALLSIALAFWLIGMPMILSQGIHLSLLRWRFIFSVLGFIILPTAWLSLDVLREIGLWWLLSALILVWLADIGAYFVGKSLGRRKLSSQISPGKSVEGALGGLALCLLYA
;
A
#
# COMPACT_ATOMS: atom_id res chain seq x y z
N MET A 1 17.99 11.27 15.24
CA MET A 1 17.18 10.41 14.34
C MET A 1 15.68 10.50 14.61
N LEU A 2 15.19 10.46 15.87
CA LEU A 2 13.74 10.63 16.12
C LEU A 2 13.26 12.06 15.83
N LYS A 3 14.01 13.07 16.29
CA LYS A 3 13.68 14.49 16.04
C LYS A 3 13.53 14.82 14.56
N THR A 4 14.42 14.31 13.71
CA THR A 4 14.36 14.50 12.25
C THR A 4 13.13 13.81 11.63
N ARG A 5 12.80 12.59 12.08
CA ARG A 5 11.58 11.87 11.63
C ARG A 5 10.29 12.60 12.00
N ILE A 6 10.22 13.15 13.21
CA ILE A 6 9.07 13.93 13.68
C ILE A 6 8.94 15.21 12.86
N ALA A 7 10.04 15.94 12.65
CA ALA A 7 10.02 17.16 11.84
C ALA A 7 9.54 16.89 10.40
N THR A 8 10.05 15.84 9.75
CA THR A 8 9.59 15.47 8.40
C THR A 8 8.13 15.06 8.36
N ALA A 9 7.66 14.33 9.38
CA ALA A 9 6.25 13.93 9.46
C ALA A 9 5.33 15.14 9.62
N ILE A 10 5.69 16.11 10.46
CA ILE A 10 4.92 17.35 10.63
C ILE A 10 4.86 18.14 9.32
N VAL A 11 5.98 18.29 8.61
CA VAL A 11 6.01 18.99 7.32
C VAL A 11 5.16 18.26 6.28
N MET A 12 5.30 16.94 6.16
CA MET A 12 4.50 16.14 5.22
C MET A 12 3.01 16.22 5.54
N LEU A 13 2.63 16.18 6.83
CA LEU A 13 1.23 16.28 7.26
C LEU A 13 0.67 17.68 7.02
N GLY A 14 1.49 18.72 7.22
CA GLY A 14 1.16 20.11 6.88
C GLY A 14 0.96 20.35 5.39
N ILE A 15 1.53 19.52 4.51
CA ILE A 15 1.28 19.55 3.06
C ILE A 15 0.07 18.67 2.71
N LEU A 16 0.01 17.46 3.28
CA LEU A 16 -1.01 16.47 2.99
C LEU A 16 -2.41 16.96 3.36
N LEU A 17 -2.60 17.57 4.54
CA LEU A 17 -3.93 18.00 4.97
C LEU A 17 -4.53 19.07 4.03
N PRO A 18 -3.84 20.18 3.69
CA PRO A 18 -4.32 21.11 2.67
C PRO A 18 -4.61 20.44 1.33
N VAL A 19 -3.75 19.52 0.88
CA VAL A 19 -3.98 18.78 -0.37
C VAL A 19 -5.24 17.90 -0.28
N LEU A 20 -5.51 17.26 0.84
CA LEU A 20 -6.71 16.42 1.00
C LEU A 20 -7.99 17.25 1.05
N PHE A 21 -7.98 18.42 1.70
CA PHE A 21 -9.20 19.19 1.96
C PHE A 21 -9.46 20.33 0.97
N LEU A 22 -8.44 20.88 0.31
CA LEU A 22 -8.58 22.05 -0.56
C LEU A 22 -8.54 21.70 -2.05
N LEU A 23 -7.92 20.58 -2.43
CA LEU A 23 -7.81 20.20 -3.84
C LEU A 23 -9.15 19.64 -4.35
N PRO A 24 -9.65 20.10 -5.50
CA PRO A 24 -10.86 19.52 -6.07
C PRO A 24 -10.69 18.01 -6.34
N PRO A 25 -11.78 17.21 -6.24
CA PRO A 25 -11.73 15.76 -6.31
C PRO A 25 -10.93 15.19 -7.49
N ILE A 26 -11.09 15.77 -8.68
CA ILE A 26 -10.40 15.33 -9.90
C ILE A 26 -8.87 15.47 -9.78
N TYR A 27 -8.38 16.54 -9.15
CA TYR A 27 -6.94 16.74 -8.96
C TYR A 27 -6.39 15.82 -7.87
N LEU A 28 -7.18 15.52 -6.84
CA LEU A 28 -6.77 14.58 -5.80
C LEU A 28 -6.68 13.15 -6.34
N SER A 29 -7.66 12.73 -7.15
CA SER A 29 -7.63 11.46 -7.87
C SER A 29 -6.44 11.37 -8.85
N GLY A 30 -6.15 12.47 -9.55
CA GLY A 30 -4.96 12.63 -10.39
C GLY A 30 -3.65 12.53 -9.61
N LEU A 31 -3.59 13.06 -8.38
CA LEU A 31 -2.43 12.90 -7.50
C LEU A 31 -2.20 11.43 -7.13
N PHE A 32 -3.26 10.71 -6.72
CA PHE A 32 -3.17 9.28 -6.44
C PHE A 32 -2.71 8.49 -7.68
N PHE A 33 -3.18 8.88 -8.86
CA PHE A 33 -2.76 8.29 -10.13
C PHE A 33 -1.26 8.47 -10.36
N LEU A 34 -0.71 9.67 -10.16
CA LEU A 34 0.73 9.92 -10.31
C LEU A 34 1.56 9.09 -9.33
N VAL A 35 1.12 8.99 -8.08
CA VAL A 35 1.78 8.15 -7.06
C VAL A 35 1.73 6.67 -7.46
N LEU A 36 0.61 6.19 -7.98
CA LEU A 36 0.45 4.82 -8.48
C LEU A 36 1.39 4.55 -9.66
N VAL A 37 1.48 5.44 -10.65
CA VAL A 37 2.38 5.26 -11.79
C VAL A 37 3.84 5.17 -11.35
N ALA A 38 4.25 6.02 -10.40
CA ALA A 38 5.58 5.94 -9.79
C ALA A 38 5.79 4.60 -9.06
N ALA A 39 4.81 4.17 -8.27
CA ALA A 39 4.86 2.88 -7.56
C ALA A 39 4.93 1.68 -8.51
N ALA A 40 4.21 1.70 -9.64
CA ALA A 40 4.25 0.66 -10.66
C ALA A 40 5.62 0.59 -11.36
N TRP A 41 6.21 1.74 -11.64
CA TRP A 41 7.57 1.81 -12.18
C TRP A 41 8.61 1.26 -11.19
N GLU A 42 8.49 1.57 -9.89
CA GLU A 42 9.35 0.99 -8.85
C GLU A 42 9.13 -0.52 -8.70
N TRP A 43 7.89 -0.97 -8.67
CA TRP A 43 7.53 -2.39 -8.58
C TRP A 43 8.19 -3.22 -9.68
N SER A 44 8.14 -2.75 -10.92
CA SER A 44 8.77 -3.44 -12.04
C SER A 44 10.30 -3.50 -11.92
N ARG A 45 10.94 -2.42 -11.44
CA ARG A 45 12.40 -2.40 -11.21
C ARG A 45 12.83 -3.28 -10.04
N LEU A 46 12.00 -3.47 -9.03
CA LEU A 46 12.27 -4.43 -7.95
C LEU A 46 12.23 -5.87 -8.47
N ILE A 47 11.38 -6.15 -9.44
CA ILE A 47 11.26 -7.47 -10.08
C ILE A 47 12.39 -7.72 -11.09
N ALA A 48 12.75 -6.71 -11.89
CA ALA A 48 13.76 -6.81 -12.94
C ALA A 48 14.60 -5.51 -13.02
N PRO A 49 15.62 -5.34 -12.14
CA PRO A 49 16.37 -4.08 -12.03
C PRO A 49 17.05 -3.61 -13.32
N ASN A 50 17.47 -4.56 -14.17
CA ASN A 50 18.21 -4.27 -15.39
C ASN A 50 17.29 -3.98 -16.60
N ALA A 51 15.96 -4.05 -16.44
CA ALA A 51 14.98 -3.96 -17.53
C ALA A 51 14.23 -2.62 -17.52
N SER A 52 14.95 -1.50 -17.66
CA SER A 52 14.38 -0.14 -17.55
C SER A 52 13.20 0.13 -18.49
N TYR A 53 13.26 -0.35 -19.74
CA TYR A 53 12.16 -0.20 -20.70
C TYR A 53 10.91 -0.98 -20.28
N ALA A 54 11.08 -2.17 -19.68
CA ALA A 54 9.96 -2.95 -19.15
C ALA A 54 9.28 -2.23 -17.99
N ALA A 55 10.02 -1.46 -17.18
CA ALA A 55 9.46 -0.67 -16.09
C ALA A 55 8.55 0.46 -16.57
N TYR A 56 8.96 1.19 -17.62
CA TYR A 56 8.09 2.21 -18.22
C TYR A 56 6.84 1.60 -18.87
N PHE A 57 7.01 0.49 -19.59
CA PHE A 57 5.87 -0.23 -20.18
C PHE A 57 4.91 -0.74 -19.10
N TYR A 58 5.43 -1.32 -18.02
CA TYR A 58 4.63 -1.79 -16.89
C TYR A 58 3.83 -0.66 -16.24
N ALA A 59 4.49 0.47 -15.97
CA ALA A 59 3.84 1.66 -15.41
C ALA A 59 2.77 2.22 -16.35
N LEU A 60 3.02 2.22 -17.67
CA LEU A 60 2.05 2.62 -18.68
C LEU A 60 0.83 1.70 -18.69
N VAL A 61 1.02 0.37 -18.62
CA VAL A 61 -0.10 -0.58 -18.56
C VAL A 61 -0.92 -0.36 -17.28
N CYS A 62 -0.29 -0.23 -16.11
CA CYS A 62 -1.00 0.12 -14.87
C CYS A 62 -1.75 1.45 -14.99
N ALA A 63 -1.14 2.45 -15.62
CA ALA A 63 -1.79 3.74 -15.87
C ALA A 63 -3.05 3.58 -16.74
N MET A 64 -2.96 2.82 -17.83
CA MET A 64 -4.10 2.56 -18.71
C MET A 64 -5.23 1.81 -18.01
N ILE A 65 -4.90 0.84 -17.12
CA ILE A 65 -5.90 0.15 -16.31
C ILE A 65 -6.61 1.14 -15.39
N VAL A 66 -5.86 1.99 -14.68
CA VAL A 66 -6.46 2.99 -13.79
C VAL A 66 -7.30 4.01 -14.55
N LEU A 67 -6.83 4.50 -15.70
CA LEU A 67 -7.61 5.40 -16.55
C LEU A 67 -8.90 4.74 -17.04
N PHE A 68 -8.85 3.47 -17.44
CA PHE A 68 -10.04 2.70 -17.79
C PHE A 68 -11.02 2.61 -16.60
N LEU A 69 -10.53 2.24 -15.40
CA LEU A 69 -11.38 2.16 -14.21
C LEU A 69 -12.03 3.51 -13.88
N GLY A 70 -11.26 4.60 -13.88
CA GLY A 70 -11.77 5.94 -13.57
C GLY A 70 -12.71 6.52 -14.63
N LEU A 71 -12.52 6.20 -15.91
CA LEU A 71 -13.38 6.70 -17.00
C LEU A 71 -14.72 5.96 -17.09
N PHE A 72 -14.72 4.65 -16.86
CA PHE A 72 -15.92 3.83 -17.02
C PHE A 72 -16.67 3.58 -15.71
N ALA A 73 -16.00 3.65 -14.55
CA ALA A 73 -16.58 3.54 -13.21
C ALA A 73 -17.64 2.43 -13.09
N ILE A 74 -17.29 1.21 -13.53
CA ILE A 74 -18.22 0.08 -13.62
C ILE A 74 -18.31 -0.60 -12.25
N PRO A 75 -19.44 -0.49 -11.51
CA PRO A 75 -19.48 -0.90 -10.10
C PRO A 75 -19.18 -2.40 -9.88
N SER A 76 -19.62 -3.27 -10.80
CA SER A 76 -19.37 -4.71 -10.70
C SER A 76 -17.88 -5.05 -10.84
N VAL A 77 -17.14 -4.31 -11.67
CA VAL A 77 -15.69 -4.49 -11.84
C VAL A 77 -14.94 -3.98 -10.61
N GLU A 78 -15.34 -2.84 -10.06
CA GLU A 78 -14.74 -2.28 -8.85
C GLU A 78 -14.90 -3.21 -7.65
N ILE A 79 -16.13 -3.68 -7.40
CA ILE A 79 -16.42 -4.63 -6.32
C ILE A 79 -15.63 -5.92 -6.51
N ALA A 80 -15.54 -6.44 -7.74
CA ALA A 80 -14.75 -7.64 -8.03
C ALA A 80 -13.26 -7.43 -7.73
N LEU A 81 -12.66 -6.33 -8.18
CA LEU A 81 -11.25 -6.00 -7.94
C LEU A 81 -10.94 -5.81 -6.45
N LEU A 82 -11.80 -5.09 -5.73
CA LEU A 82 -11.69 -4.90 -4.28
C LEU A 82 -11.81 -6.23 -3.53
N SER A 83 -12.73 -7.10 -3.96
CA SER A 83 -12.92 -8.43 -3.36
C SER A 83 -11.70 -9.34 -3.59
N ILE A 84 -11.12 -9.31 -4.80
CA ILE A 84 -9.90 -10.05 -5.13
C ILE A 84 -8.72 -9.53 -4.29
N ALA A 85 -8.57 -8.22 -4.17
CA ALA A 85 -7.51 -7.63 -3.35
C ALA A 85 -7.69 -7.96 -1.86
N LEU A 86 -8.93 -7.92 -1.35
CA LEU A 86 -9.24 -8.32 0.02
C LEU A 86 -8.87 -9.79 0.27
N ALA A 87 -9.28 -10.69 -0.62
CA ALA A 87 -8.93 -12.11 -0.55
C ALA A 87 -7.41 -12.33 -0.62
N PHE A 88 -6.71 -11.57 -1.49
CA PHE A 88 -5.25 -11.61 -1.56
C PHE A 88 -4.61 -11.18 -0.24
N TRP A 89 -5.05 -10.09 0.38
CA TRP A 89 -4.46 -9.61 1.63
C TRP A 89 -4.79 -10.49 2.85
N LEU A 90 -6.00 -11.06 2.90
CA LEU A 90 -6.43 -11.92 4.02
C LEU A 90 -5.93 -13.37 3.91
N ILE A 91 -5.77 -13.89 2.70
CA ILE A 91 -5.44 -15.30 2.46
C ILE A 91 -4.09 -15.42 1.75
N GLY A 92 -3.96 -14.79 0.58
CA GLY A 92 -2.77 -14.92 -0.28
C GLY A 92 -1.48 -14.48 0.40
N MET A 93 -1.46 -13.29 1.00
CA MET A 93 -0.27 -12.73 1.62
C MET A 93 0.17 -13.51 2.87
N PRO A 94 -0.71 -13.88 3.82
CA PRO A 94 -0.33 -14.77 4.92
C PRO A 94 0.22 -16.12 4.46
N MET A 95 -0.35 -16.72 3.42
CA MET A 95 0.17 -17.97 2.83
C MET A 95 1.56 -17.80 2.21
N ILE A 96 1.82 -16.67 1.57
CA ILE A 96 3.15 -16.35 1.03
C ILE A 96 4.15 -16.15 2.19
N LEU A 97 3.76 -15.41 3.23
CA LEU A 97 4.61 -15.15 4.39
C LEU A 97 4.95 -16.43 5.18
N SER A 98 4.00 -17.36 5.32
CA SER A 98 4.18 -18.61 6.07
C SER A 98 5.14 -19.59 5.41
N GLN A 99 5.30 -19.50 4.09
CA GLN A 99 6.22 -20.35 3.33
C GLN A 99 7.70 -20.03 3.57
N GLY A 100 8.04 -18.97 4.31
CA GLY A 100 9.43 -18.62 4.65
C GLY A 100 10.23 -18.45 3.37
N ILE A 101 10.01 -17.34 2.67
CA ILE A 101 10.25 -17.38 1.25
C ILE A 101 11.75 -17.33 0.92
N HIS A 102 12.29 -18.46 0.49
CA HIS A 102 13.45 -18.51 -0.42
C HIS A 102 13.00 -17.98 -1.80
N LEU A 103 12.66 -16.69 -1.89
CA LEU A 103 12.27 -16.03 -3.14
C LEU A 103 13.48 -16.02 -4.06
N SER A 104 13.65 -17.06 -4.88
CA SER A 104 14.29 -16.82 -6.17
C SER A 104 13.36 -15.88 -6.94
N LEU A 105 13.74 -14.60 -7.01
CA LEU A 105 13.01 -13.58 -7.77
C LEU A 105 12.74 -14.08 -9.19
N LEU A 106 13.62 -14.90 -9.76
CA LEU A 106 13.44 -15.54 -11.06
C LEU A 106 12.19 -16.44 -11.15
N ARG A 107 11.88 -17.25 -10.11
CA ARG A 107 10.73 -18.16 -10.09
C ARG A 107 9.42 -17.40 -9.88
N TRP A 108 9.44 -16.39 -9.02
CA TRP A 108 8.24 -15.64 -8.64
C TRP A 108 8.00 -14.39 -9.46
N ARG A 109 8.93 -14.02 -10.36
CA ARG A 109 8.85 -12.83 -11.22
C ARG A 109 7.53 -12.74 -11.96
N PHE A 110 7.11 -13.83 -12.60
CA PHE A 110 5.85 -13.85 -13.34
C PHE A 110 4.66 -13.57 -12.42
N ILE A 111 4.60 -14.27 -11.27
CA ILE A 111 3.52 -14.13 -10.30
C ILE A 111 3.45 -12.70 -9.75
N PHE A 112 4.57 -12.11 -9.32
CA PHE A 112 4.59 -10.72 -8.82
C PHE A 112 4.29 -9.69 -9.90
N SER A 113 4.68 -9.95 -11.16
CA SER A 113 4.34 -9.05 -12.28
C SER A 113 2.83 -9.03 -12.51
N VAL A 114 2.19 -10.20 -12.56
CA VAL A 114 0.74 -10.32 -12.72
C VAL A 114 -0.01 -9.76 -11.52
N LEU A 115 0.44 -10.06 -10.29
CA LEU A 115 -0.18 -9.54 -9.07
C LEU A 115 -0.16 -8.00 -9.02
N GLY A 116 0.93 -7.35 -9.45
CA GLY A 116 0.98 -5.90 -9.44
C GLY A 116 -0.02 -5.25 -10.41
N PHE A 117 -0.41 -5.91 -11.52
CA PHE A 117 -1.47 -5.41 -12.40
C PHE A 117 -2.86 -5.43 -11.76
N ILE A 118 -3.03 -6.16 -10.65
CA ILE A 118 -4.27 -6.19 -9.89
C ILE A 118 -4.14 -5.29 -8.66
N ILE A 119 -3.13 -5.53 -7.82
CA ILE A 119 -2.99 -4.88 -6.52
C ILE A 119 -2.70 -3.38 -6.65
N LEU A 120 -1.89 -2.96 -7.63
CA LEU A 120 -1.54 -1.54 -7.78
C LEU A 120 -2.75 -0.71 -8.27
N PRO A 121 -3.48 -1.09 -9.33
CA PRO A 121 -4.72 -0.39 -9.69
C PRO A 121 -5.78 -0.44 -8.59
N THR A 122 -5.92 -1.56 -7.88
CA THR A 122 -6.88 -1.65 -6.77
C THR A 122 -6.49 -0.75 -5.59
N ALA A 123 -5.20 -0.46 -5.39
CA ALA A 123 -4.77 0.50 -4.38
C ALA A 123 -5.22 1.93 -4.71
N TRP A 124 -5.10 2.35 -5.98
CA TRP A 124 -5.67 3.62 -6.43
C TRP A 124 -7.19 3.64 -6.28
N LEU A 125 -7.86 2.57 -6.73
CA LEU A 125 -9.32 2.46 -6.65
C LEU A 125 -9.81 2.55 -5.20
N SER A 126 -9.11 1.91 -4.26
CA SER A 126 -9.47 1.97 -2.83
C SER A 126 -9.39 3.40 -2.28
N LEU A 127 -8.36 4.17 -2.66
CA LEU A 127 -8.22 5.57 -2.25
C LEU A 127 -9.31 6.45 -2.87
N ASP A 128 -9.62 6.22 -4.14
CA ASP A 128 -10.63 6.99 -4.86
C ASP A 128 -12.05 6.71 -4.34
N VAL A 129 -12.39 5.44 -4.11
CA VAL A 129 -13.67 5.04 -3.49
C VAL A 129 -13.80 5.61 -2.06
N LEU A 130 -12.74 5.54 -1.24
CA LEU A 130 -12.78 6.13 0.11
C LEU A 130 -12.96 7.65 0.06
N ARG A 131 -12.31 8.34 -0.89
CA ARG A 131 -12.50 9.77 -1.13
C ARG A 131 -13.95 10.09 -1.49
N GLU A 132 -14.58 9.27 -2.33
CA GLU A 132 -15.97 9.45 -2.76
C GLU A 132 -16.99 9.22 -1.64
N ILE A 133 -16.76 8.21 -0.80
CA ILE A 133 -17.58 7.98 0.40
C ILE A 133 -17.42 9.17 1.37
N GLY A 134 -16.20 9.69 1.50
CA GLY A 134 -15.93 10.95 2.16
C GLY A 134 -14.50 11.07 2.66
N LEU A 135 -13.96 12.29 2.62
CA LEU A 135 -12.58 12.59 3.02
C LEU A 135 -12.23 12.12 4.45
N TRP A 136 -13.20 12.08 5.37
CA TRP A 136 -13.00 11.57 6.72
C TRP A 136 -12.74 10.05 6.75
N TRP A 137 -13.35 9.28 5.85
CA TRP A 137 -13.10 7.84 5.72
C TRP A 137 -11.72 7.57 5.14
N LEU A 138 -11.36 8.32 4.10
CA LEU A 138 -10.00 8.30 3.55
C LEU A 138 -8.96 8.65 4.62
N LEU A 139 -9.17 9.74 5.35
CA LEU A 139 -8.26 10.17 6.41
C LEU A 139 -8.18 9.14 7.56
N SER A 140 -9.30 8.55 7.94
CA SER A 140 -9.34 7.49 8.95
C SER A 140 -8.55 6.26 8.51
N ALA A 141 -8.63 5.87 7.24
CA ALA A 141 -7.83 4.77 6.71
C ALA A 141 -6.32 5.09 6.75
N LEU A 142 -5.92 6.31 6.40
CA LEU A 142 -4.52 6.75 6.50
C LEU A 142 -4.03 6.76 7.96
N ILE A 143 -4.85 7.27 8.88
CA ILE A 143 -4.55 7.27 10.32
C ILE A 143 -4.39 5.84 10.84
N LEU A 144 -5.26 4.91 10.45
CA LEU A 144 -5.15 3.50 10.83
C LEU A 144 -3.81 2.89 10.39
N VAL A 145 -3.36 3.17 9.16
CA VAL A 145 -2.05 2.69 8.69
C VAL A 145 -0.91 3.31 9.51
N TRP A 146 -0.97 4.61 9.80
CA TRP A 146 0.05 5.27 10.62
C TRP A 146 0.07 4.75 12.06
N LEU A 147 -1.09 4.54 12.67
CA LEU A 147 -1.21 3.97 14.01
C LEU A 147 -0.69 2.53 14.04
N ALA A 148 -1.00 1.72 13.03
CA ALA A 148 -0.47 0.37 12.93
C ALA A 148 1.07 0.36 12.93
N ASP A 149 1.70 1.23 12.14
CA ASP A 149 3.16 1.35 12.08
C ASP A 149 3.77 1.91 13.37
N ILE A 150 3.15 2.92 13.97
CA ILE A 150 3.58 3.51 15.26
C ILE A 150 3.51 2.45 16.37
N GLY A 151 2.37 1.79 16.52
CA GLY A 151 2.16 0.73 17.51
C GLY A 151 3.13 -0.43 17.32
N ALA A 152 3.32 -0.86 16.06
CA ALA A 152 4.28 -1.91 15.73
C ALA A 152 5.73 -1.53 16.01
N TYR A 153 6.12 -0.28 15.75
CA TYR A 153 7.46 0.21 16.05
C TYR A 153 7.73 0.25 17.55
N PHE A 154 6.84 0.87 18.34
CA PHE A 154 7.07 1.06 19.77
C PHE A 154 6.99 -0.26 20.55
N VAL A 155 5.94 -1.05 20.33
CA VAL A 155 5.78 -2.35 21.00
C VAL A 155 6.82 -3.35 20.50
N GLY A 156 7.11 -3.36 19.20
CA GLY A 156 8.13 -4.23 18.63
C GLY A 156 9.53 -3.93 19.16
N LYS A 157 9.85 -2.66 19.43
CA LYS A 157 11.15 -2.26 19.99
C LYS A 157 11.29 -2.59 21.48
N SER A 158 10.23 -2.46 22.27
CA SER A 158 10.28 -2.66 23.73
C SER A 158 10.03 -4.11 24.15
N LEU A 159 9.11 -4.80 23.47
CA LEU A 159 8.60 -6.12 23.83
C LEU A 159 8.83 -7.19 22.76
N GLY A 160 9.40 -6.84 21.61
CA GLY A 160 9.59 -7.77 20.49
C GLY A 160 10.57 -8.89 20.83
N ARG A 161 10.04 -10.11 20.98
CA ARG A 161 10.82 -11.34 21.24
C ARG A 161 10.68 -12.31 20.09
N ARG A 162 9.45 -12.60 19.65
CA ARG A 162 9.18 -13.52 18.55
C ARG A 162 9.17 -12.77 17.22
N LYS A 163 10.09 -13.11 16.33
CA LYS A 163 10.13 -12.55 14.97
C LYS A 163 8.92 -13.01 14.15
N LEU A 164 8.33 -12.08 13.40
CA LEU A 164 7.19 -12.35 12.53
C LEU A 164 7.63 -13.06 11.24
N SER A 165 8.72 -12.61 10.64
CA SER A 165 9.36 -13.28 9.50
C SER A 165 10.84 -12.92 9.47
N SER A 166 11.68 -13.80 10.00
CA SER A 166 13.14 -13.58 10.09
C SER A 166 13.81 -13.47 8.72
N GLN A 167 13.26 -14.12 7.71
CA GLN A 167 13.83 -14.18 6.36
C GLN A 167 13.43 -12.98 5.49
N ILE A 168 12.22 -12.45 5.65
CA ILE A 168 11.70 -11.35 4.80
C ILE A 168 11.94 -10.00 5.45
N SER A 169 11.73 -9.90 6.77
CA SER A 169 11.86 -8.64 7.50
C SER A 169 12.33 -8.90 8.93
N PRO A 170 13.66 -8.98 9.17
CA PRO A 170 14.21 -9.34 10.48
C PRO A 170 13.85 -8.33 11.58
N GLY A 171 13.41 -7.12 11.22
CA GLY A 171 12.95 -6.08 12.15
C GLY A 171 11.55 -6.30 12.70
N LYS A 172 10.69 -7.11 12.06
CA LYS A 172 9.27 -7.27 12.47
C LYS A 172 9.11 -8.36 13.53
N SER A 173 8.36 -8.07 14.59
CA SER A 173 8.01 -9.01 15.65
C SER A 173 6.49 -9.22 15.74
N VAL A 174 6.08 -10.38 16.27
CA VAL A 174 4.67 -10.71 16.52
C VAL A 174 4.09 -9.77 17.56
N GLU A 175 4.85 -9.46 18.61
CA GLU A 175 4.43 -8.52 19.65
C GLU A 175 4.25 -7.11 19.06
N GLY A 176 5.11 -6.70 18.13
CA GLY A 176 4.93 -5.46 17.39
C GLY A 176 3.64 -5.47 16.58
N ALA A 177 3.38 -6.52 15.79
CA ALA A 177 2.13 -6.63 15.02
C ALA A 177 0.88 -6.54 15.91
N LEU A 178 0.89 -7.20 17.07
CA LEU A 178 -0.19 -7.11 18.06
C LEU A 178 -0.31 -5.70 18.67
N GLY A 179 0.80 -5.02 18.91
CA GLY A 179 0.82 -3.64 19.36
C GLY A 179 0.21 -2.67 18.36
N GLY A 180 0.51 -2.85 17.06
CA GLY A 180 -0.13 -2.11 15.97
C GLY A 180 -1.64 -2.37 15.92
N LEU A 181 -2.04 -3.65 15.96
CA LEU A 181 -3.46 -4.05 16.00
C LEU A 181 -4.20 -3.40 17.17
N ALA A 182 -3.64 -3.48 18.39
CA ALA A 182 -4.23 -2.91 19.58
C ALA A 182 -4.43 -1.40 19.46
N LEU A 183 -3.43 -0.68 18.92
CA LEU A 183 -3.55 0.77 18.74
C LEU A 183 -4.62 1.13 17.69
N CYS A 184 -4.75 0.34 16.63
CA CYS A 184 -5.84 0.51 15.65
C CYS A 184 -7.21 0.24 16.28
N LEU A 185 -7.36 -0.81 17.10
CA LEU A 185 -8.61 -1.14 17.79
C LEU A 185 -9.01 -0.11 18.85
N LEU A 186 -8.05 0.63 19.41
CA LEU A 186 -8.33 1.75 20.32
C LEU A 186 -8.82 3.01 19.59
N TYR A 187 -8.45 3.16 18.32
CA TYR A 187 -8.87 4.29 17.49
C TYR A 187 -10.22 4.05 16.80
N ALA A 188 -10.44 2.82 16.30
CA ALA A 188 -11.63 2.42 15.57
C ALA A 188 -12.89 2.33 16.45
#